data_AF-A0A6N4UTU5-F1
#
_entry.id   AF-A0A6N4UTU5-F1
#
_cell.length_a   1.000
_cell.length_b   1.000
_cell.length_c   1.000
_cell.angle_alpha   90.00
_cell.angle_beta   90.00
_cell.angle_gamma   90.00
#
_symmetry.space_group_name_H-M   'P 1'
#
loop_
_entity.id
_entity.type
_entity.pdbx_description
1 polymer ?
#
loop_
_entity_poly.entity_id
_entity_poly.type
_entity_poly.pdbx_seq_one_letter_code
_entity_poly.pdbx_strand_id
1 'polypeptide(L)'
;MTPRGSDDWDDTDDDGLDALDLGTPLFTDDVSGLDALPDYAGGDADQDGAHDSGLDAVHDYTGHEVDKVVDDSFGAFDTEAEPEDQERIPVVQAINPPGTVTVTAYLNGSVAQVDLDPKVTALTEAQLADEVRFVAGVAAKRATAVMHIGVVNMLIAQGMALPEARDFVATNMPYATPEQAGEAELALIARHSDH
;
A
#
# COMPACT_ATOMS: atom_id res chain seq x y z
N MET A 1 54.24 31.59 -32.39
CA MET A 1 54.76 32.36 -31.25
C MET A 1 53.62 33.22 -30.71
N THR A 2 53.03 32.81 -29.59
CA THR A 2 52.27 33.71 -28.68
C THR A 2 53.29 34.51 -27.87
N PRO A 3 52.96 35.74 -27.40
CA PRO A 3 52.48 35.85 -26.00
C PRO A 3 51.59 37.08 -25.64
N ARG A 4 50.70 36.84 -24.65
CA ARG A 4 50.23 37.69 -23.51
C ARG A 4 49.53 39.04 -23.81
N GLY A 5 48.52 39.49 -23.08
CA GLY A 5 47.81 39.02 -21.89
C GLY A 5 46.72 40.03 -21.48
N SER A 6 45.75 39.56 -20.68
CA SER A 6 44.91 40.20 -19.62
C SER A 6 44.38 41.64 -19.71
N ASP A 7 43.28 41.83 -18.96
CA ASP A 7 42.46 43.03 -18.65
C ASP A 7 41.22 43.16 -19.58
N ASP A 8 39.98 43.35 -19.13
CA ASP A 8 39.50 43.93 -17.87
C ASP A 8 37.95 43.80 -17.78
N TRP A 9 37.42 43.58 -16.57
CA TRP A 9 36.07 43.82 -16.01
C TRP A 9 34.79 43.74 -16.88
N ASP A 10 33.80 42.95 -16.46
CA ASP A 10 32.71 43.49 -15.64
C ASP A 10 31.93 42.35 -14.97
N ASP A 11 31.94 42.36 -13.65
CA ASP A 11 31.02 41.63 -12.79
C ASP A 11 29.64 42.26 -12.99
N THR A 12 28.72 41.55 -13.62
CA THR A 12 27.30 41.85 -13.47
C THR A 12 26.68 40.73 -12.67
N ASP A 13 26.69 40.95 -11.36
CA ASP A 13 25.69 40.46 -10.44
C ASP A 13 24.31 40.81 -11.01
N ASP A 14 23.70 39.89 -11.76
CA ASP A 14 22.26 39.94 -12.03
C ASP A 14 21.56 39.16 -10.92
N ASP A 15 21.42 39.86 -9.80
CA ASP A 15 20.50 39.60 -8.71
C ASP A 15 19.05 39.65 -9.25
N GLY A 16 18.67 38.61 -9.99
CA GLY A 16 17.33 38.41 -10.54
C GLY A 16 16.47 37.43 -9.74
N LEU A 17 16.82 37.15 -8.49
CA LEU A 17 16.05 36.28 -7.57
C LEU A 17 15.07 37.09 -6.70
N ASP A 18 14.30 38.00 -7.29
CA ASP A 18 13.33 38.85 -6.57
C ASP A 18 11.87 38.70 -7.04
N ALA A 19 11.53 37.58 -7.70
CA ALA A 19 10.17 37.32 -8.20
C ALA A 19 9.35 36.30 -7.40
N LEU A 20 9.85 35.78 -6.27
CA LEU A 20 9.07 34.93 -5.37
C LEU A 20 9.00 35.56 -3.97
N ASP A 21 8.19 36.61 -3.84
CA ASP A 21 7.55 36.98 -2.59
C ASP A 21 6.55 35.86 -2.21
N LEU A 22 7.08 34.71 -1.80
CA LEU A 22 6.35 33.74 -1.01
C LEU A 22 6.37 34.28 0.42
N GLY A 23 5.60 35.35 0.64
CA GLY A 23 5.25 35.82 1.96
C GLY A 23 4.90 34.60 2.81
N THR A 24 5.71 34.37 3.82
CA THR A 24 5.45 33.37 4.83
C THR A 24 4.03 33.61 5.32
N PRO A 25 3.08 32.65 5.17
CA PRO A 25 1.90 32.72 5.99
C PRO A 25 2.42 32.54 7.41
N LEU A 26 2.49 33.66 8.14
CA LEU A 26 2.43 33.63 9.58
C LEU A 26 1.24 32.72 9.88
N PHE A 27 1.52 31.57 10.49
CA PHE A 27 0.49 30.80 11.17
C PHE A 27 -0.01 31.70 12.30
N THR A 28 -0.91 32.63 11.97
CA THR A 28 -1.79 33.26 12.92
C THR A 28 -2.73 32.15 13.33
N ASP A 29 -2.53 31.68 14.55
CA ASP A 29 -3.50 30.91 15.32
C ASP A 29 -4.76 31.77 15.46
N ASP A 30 -5.57 31.82 14.40
CA ASP A 30 -6.89 32.42 14.41
C ASP A 30 -7.91 31.28 14.40
N VAL A 31 -8.12 30.73 15.60
CA VAL A 31 -9.25 29.87 15.97
C VAL A 31 -10.55 30.69 15.99
N SER A 32 -10.91 31.29 14.85
CA SER A 32 -12.11 32.14 14.73
C SER A 32 -12.76 31.97 13.36
N GLY A 33 -13.08 30.72 12.99
CA GLY A 33 -13.68 30.41 11.68
C GLY A 33 -14.69 29.26 11.65
N LEU A 34 -15.18 28.80 12.81
CA LEU A 34 -16.19 27.74 12.91
C LEU A 34 -17.60 28.25 13.26
N ASP A 35 -17.81 29.56 13.27
CA ASP A 35 -19.08 30.20 13.67
C ASP A 35 -20.13 30.27 12.54
N ALA A 36 -20.05 29.35 11.58
CA ALA A 36 -20.98 29.28 10.44
C ALA A 36 -21.65 27.91 10.29
N LEU A 37 -21.68 27.12 11.36
CA LEU A 37 -22.58 25.95 11.40
C LEU A 37 -23.98 26.41 11.84
N PRO A 38 -25.04 26.04 11.10
CA PRO A 38 -26.40 26.30 11.55
C PRO A 38 -26.66 25.56 12.86
N ASP A 39 -27.12 26.34 13.84
CA ASP A 39 -27.59 25.90 15.15
C ASP A 39 -28.67 24.82 14.96
N TYR A 40 -28.35 23.57 15.27
CA TYR A 40 -29.37 22.52 15.38
C TYR A 40 -30.20 22.87 16.62
N ALA A 41 -31.34 23.50 16.39
CA ALA A 41 -32.32 23.80 17.41
C ALA A 41 -32.57 22.54 18.25
N GLY A 42 -32.12 22.58 19.51
CA GLY A 42 -32.49 21.63 20.54
C GLY A 42 -34.00 21.72 20.73
N GLY A 43 -34.71 20.75 20.14
CA GLY A 43 -36.13 20.54 20.40
C GLY A 43 -36.30 19.89 21.77
N ASP A 44 -36.23 20.70 22.83
CA ASP A 44 -36.87 20.36 24.09
C ASP A 44 -38.39 20.47 23.90
N ALA A 45 -39.04 19.32 23.86
CA ALA A 45 -40.45 19.21 24.14
C ALA A 45 -40.64 18.01 25.08
N ASP A 46 -40.48 18.28 26.37
CA ASP A 46 -41.09 17.51 27.42
C ASP A 46 -42.60 17.35 27.14
N GLN A 47 -43.06 16.10 27.08
CA GLN A 47 -44.45 15.79 27.39
C GLN A 47 -44.55 14.35 27.91
N ASP A 48 -44.46 14.26 29.24
CA ASP A 48 -45.04 13.18 30.03
C ASP A 48 -46.52 13.00 29.67
N GLY A 49 -46.93 11.77 29.36
CA GLY A 49 -48.32 11.47 29.07
C GLY A 49 -48.54 10.01 28.69
N ALA A 50 -48.53 9.13 29.69
CA ALA A 50 -48.94 7.74 29.55
C ALA A 50 -50.37 7.64 28.99
N HIS A 51 -50.51 7.04 27.80
CA HIS A 51 -51.75 6.38 27.36
C HIS A 51 -51.42 5.11 26.58
N ASP A 52 -51.46 3.99 27.32
CA ASP A 52 -51.94 2.70 26.84
C ASP A 52 -53.25 2.90 26.04
N SER A 53 -53.33 2.33 24.83
CA SER A 53 -54.53 1.70 24.23
C SER A 53 -54.44 1.68 22.70
N GLY A 54 -54.44 0.47 22.09
CA GLY A 54 -54.93 0.31 20.72
C GLY A 54 -53.95 -0.28 19.71
N LEU A 55 -53.46 -1.49 19.96
CA LEU A 55 -53.05 -2.41 18.90
C LEU A 55 -54.28 -2.75 18.05
N ASP A 56 -54.50 -2.03 16.95
CA ASP A 56 -55.48 -2.44 15.94
C ASP A 56 -55.05 -2.01 14.52
N ALA A 57 -54.08 -2.74 13.99
CA ALA A 57 -53.90 -2.87 12.55
C ALA A 57 -53.44 -4.30 12.26
N VAL A 58 -54.40 -5.21 12.28
CA VAL A 58 -54.24 -6.58 11.78
C VAL A 58 -53.87 -6.53 10.29
N HIS A 59 -52.62 -6.85 9.96
CA HIS A 59 -52.29 -7.32 8.62
C HIS A 59 -52.46 -8.84 8.61
N ASP A 60 -53.61 -9.23 8.07
CA ASP A 60 -53.99 -10.58 7.69
C ASP A 60 -53.01 -11.12 6.63
N TYR A 61 -51.92 -11.73 7.10
CA TYR A 61 -51.12 -12.65 6.29
C TYR A 61 -51.55 -14.07 6.63
N THR A 62 -52.60 -14.52 5.95
CA THR A 62 -52.98 -15.92 5.92
C THR A 62 -51.82 -16.78 5.40
N GLY A 63 -51.21 -17.54 6.31
CA GLY A 63 -50.75 -18.91 6.08
C GLY A 63 -49.44 -19.12 5.31
N HIS A 64 -48.32 -19.18 6.03
CA HIS A 64 -47.35 -20.25 5.79
C HIS A 64 -46.74 -20.73 7.11
N GLU A 65 -46.71 -22.04 7.27
CA GLU A 65 -46.58 -22.77 8.52
C GLU A 65 -45.21 -22.55 9.19
N VAL A 66 -45.25 -22.32 10.50
CA VAL A 66 -44.10 -22.50 11.38
C VAL A 66 -43.92 -23.99 11.64
N ASP A 67 -42.76 -24.56 11.31
CA ASP A 67 -42.32 -25.80 11.95
C ASP A 67 -40.83 -25.74 12.38
N LYS A 68 -40.70 -25.61 13.70
CA LYS A 68 -39.68 -26.12 14.63
C LYS A 68 -38.33 -25.41 14.74
N VAL A 69 -38.21 -24.79 15.91
CA VAL A 69 -37.00 -24.44 16.65
C VAL A 69 -36.21 -25.71 16.99
N VAL A 70 -34.91 -25.74 16.70
CA VAL A 70 -33.87 -26.57 17.33
C VAL A 70 -32.61 -25.68 17.33
N ASP A 71 -32.28 -25.03 18.44
CA ASP A 71 -31.41 -25.53 19.52
C ASP A 71 -29.96 -25.80 19.07
N ASP A 72 -29.04 -25.37 19.93
CA ASP A 72 -27.62 -25.15 19.73
C ASP A 72 -26.88 -26.22 18.93
N SER A 73 -26.15 -25.78 17.90
CA SER A 73 -24.95 -26.48 17.45
C SER A 73 -23.94 -25.50 16.87
N PHE A 74 -22.94 -25.14 17.68
CA PHE A 74 -21.63 -24.70 17.20
C PHE A 74 -20.98 -25.86 16.42
N GLY A 75 -21.44 -26.07 15.19
CA GLY A 75 -20.97 -27.10 14.27
C GLY A 75 -19.97 -26.53 13.28
N ALA A 76 -18.69 -26.85 13.49
CA ALA A 76 -17.62 -26.98 12.50
C ALA A 76 -17.72 -26.12 11.23
N PHE A 77 -17.03 -24.98 11.22
CA PHE A 77 -16.48 -24.43 9.98
C PHE A 77 -15.28 -25.30 9.57
N ASP A 78 -15.55 -26.41 8.90
CA ASP A 78 -14.54 -27.05 8.06
C ASP A 78 -15.19 -27.47 6.75
N THR A 79 -15.17 -26.54 5.80
CA THR A 79 -15.03 -26.86 4.38
C THR A 79 -14.39 -25.62 3.77
N GLU A 80 -13.10 -25.76 3.50
CA GLU A 80 -12.30 -24.96 2.60
C GLU A 80 -13.11 -24.65 1.33
N ALA A 81 -13.78 -23.50 1.32
CA ALA A 81 -14.30 -22.91 0.11
C ALA A 81 -13.09 -22.32 -0.61
N GLU A 82 -12.47 -23.12 -1.48
CA GLU A 82 -11.61 -22.61 -2.54
C GLU A 82 -12.35 -21.43 -3.19
N PRO A 83 -11.83 -20.20 -3.13
CA PRO A 83 -12.55 -19.11 -3.75
C PRO A 83 -12.39 -19.22 -5.26
N GLU A 84 -13.48 -19.69 -5.85
CA GLU A 84 -13.78 -19.75 -7.26
C GLU A 84 -13.67 -18.32 -7.85
N ASP A 85 -12.78 -18.15 -8.83
CA ASP A 85 -12.65 -16.96 -9.69
C ASP A 85 -12.59 -15.58 -9.01
N GLN A 86 -11.91 -15.47 -7.86
CA GLN A 86 -11.30 -14.20 -7.52
C GLN A 86 -10.19 -13.94 -8.53
N GLU A 87 -10.39 -12.95 -9.40
CA GLU A 87 -9.42 -12.37 -10.33
C GLU A 87 -8.01 -12.51 -9.76
N ARG A 88 -7.26 -13.54 -10.19
CA ARG A 88 -5.99 -13.92 -9.56
C ARG A 88 -5.01 -12.79 -9.80
N ILE A 89 -4.96 -11.86 -8.85
CA ILE A 89 -4.08 -10.70 -8.92
C ILE A 89 -2.68 -11.28 -9.04
N PRO A 90 -1.91 -10.93 -10.08
CA PRO A 90 -0.59 -11.48 -10.23
C PRO A 90 0.25 -11.11 -9.01
N VAL A 91 0.75 -12.12 -8.32
CA VAL A 91 1.58 -11.98 -7.12
C VAL A 91 2.92 -12.67 -7.32
N VAL A 92 3.94 -12.15 -6.65
CA VAL A 92 5.28 -12.75 -6.59
C VAL A 92 5.56 -13.12 -5.14
N GLN A 93 6.12 -14.31 -4.94
CA GLN A 93 6.45 -14.83 -3.62
C GLN A 93 7.96 -14.91 -3.41
N ALA A 94 8.44 -14.42 -2.28
CA ALA A 94 9.81 -14.62 -1.80
C ALA A 94 9.80 -15.42 -0.49
N ILE A 95 10.75 -16.35 -0.37
CA ILE A 95 10.88 -17.23 0.78
C ILE A 95 12.29 -17.08 1.32
N ASN A 96 12.40 -17.00 2.64
CA ASN A 96 13.67 -17.00 3.33
C ASN A 96 14.38 -18.37 3.19
N PRO A 97 15.72 -18.48 2.97
CA PRO A 97 16.42 -19.77 2.92
C PRO A 97 16.06 -20.82 4.00
N PRO A 98 15.90 -20.48 5.30
CA PRO A 98 15.44 -21.43 6.32
C PRO A 98 13.96 -21.86 6.17
N GLY A 99 13.20 -21.25 5.25
CA GLY A 99 11.80 -21.55 4.98
C GLY A 99 10.83 -21.06 6.06
N THR A 100 11.28 -20.19 6.97
CA THR A 100 10.49 -19.78 8.13
C THR A 100 9.56 -18.60 7.85
N VAL A 101 9.89 -17.78 6.85
CA VAL A 101 9.14 -16.60 6.47
C VAL A 101 8.93 -16.63 4.96
N THR A 102 7.68 -16.51 4.56
CA THR A 102 7.26 -16.41 3.17
C THR A 102 6.47 -15.12 3.02
N VAL A 103 6.85 -14.29 2.04
CA VAL A 103 6.14 -13.03 1.76
C VAL A 103 5.67 -13.05 0.31
N THR A 104 4.39 -12.80 0.13
CA THR A 104 3.73 -12.65 -1.15
C THR A 104 3.44 -11.17 -1.38
N ALA A 105 3.84 -10.63 -2.52
CA ALA A 105 3.68 -9.23 -2.89
C ALA A 105 2.98 -9.09 -4.25
N TYR A 106 2.15 -8.06 -4.39
CA TYR A 106 1.54 -7.66 -5.66
C TYR A 106 2.56 -7.01 -6.58
N LEU A 107 2.29 -6.99 -7.90
CA LEU A 107 3.18 -6.39 -8.91
C LEU A 107 3.52 -4.91 -8.68
N ASN A 108 2.71 -4.19 -7.91
CA ASN A 108 3.00 -2.80 -7.50
C ASN A 108 4.03 -2.71 -6.35
N GLY A 109 4.53 -3.84 -5.83
CA GLY A 109 5.47 -3.92 -4.72
C GLY A 109 4.83 -3.91 -3.33
N SER A 110 3.51 -3.80 -3.22
CA SER A 110 2.81 -3.88 -1.93
C SER A 110 2.68 -5.34 -1.46
N VAL A 111 2.75 -5.55 -0.14
CA VAL A 111 2.65 -6.88 0.46
C VAL A 111 1.19 -7.34 0.44
N ALA A 112 0.95 -8.52 -0.12
CA ALA A 112 -0.35 -9.18 -0.15
C ALA A 112 -0.56 -10.07 1.07
N GLN A 113 0.45 -10.89 1.41
CA GLN A 113 0.36 -11.89 2.47
C GLN A 113 1.75 -12.19 3.05
N VAL A 114 1.78 -12.51 4.34
CA VAL A 114 2.98 -13.00 5.04
C VAL A 114 2.62 -14.30 5.75
N ASP A 115 3.28 -15.38 5.36
CA ASP A 115 3.13 -16.70 5.96
C ASP A 115 4.37 -17.02 6.81
N LEU A 116 4.12 -17.50 8.04
CA LEU A 116 5.16 -17.81 9.02
C LEU A 116 5.09 -19.28 9.40
N ASP A 117 6.23 -19.97 9.35
CA ASP A 117 6.35 -21.35 9.85
C ASP A 117 6.44 -21.35 11.38
N PRO A 118 5.86 -22.35 12.09
CA PRO A 118 5.93 -22.44 13.55
C PRO A 118 7.35 -22.38 14.15
N LYS A 119 8.39 -22.71 13.37
CA LYS A 119 9.80 -22.59 13.77
C LYS A 119 10.25 -21.16 14.05
N VAL A 120 9.50 -20.13 13.62
CA VAL A 120 9.80 -18.72 13.96
C VAL A 120 9.74 -18.44 15.46
N THR A 121 9.08 -19.30 16.24
CA THR A 121 8.99 -19.18 17.72
C THR A 121 10.33 -19.29 18.43
N ALA A 122 11.36 -19.82 17.76
CA ALA A 122 12.73 -19.84 18.26
C ALA A 122 13.46 -18.49 18.10
N LEU A 123 12.90 -17.55 17.34
CA LEU A 123 13.45 -16.21 17.12
C LEU A 123 12.84 -15.20 18.10
N THR A 124 13.60 -14.15 18.42
CA THR A 124 13.03 -12.99 19.12
C THR A 124 12.13 -12.18 18.18
N GLU A 125 11.17 -11.44 18.73
CA GLU A 125 10.27 -10.57 17.95
C GLU A 125 11.05 -9.58 17.08
N ALA A 126 12.13 -8.99 17.61
CA ALA A 126 12.99 -8.07 16.86
C ALA A 126 13.64 -8.77 15.65
N GLN A 127 14.17 -9.98 15.84
CA GLN A 127 14.76 -10.76 14.75
C GLN A 127 13.71 -11.14 13.70
N LEU A 128 12.51 -11.53 14.12
CA LEU A 128 11.43 -11.86 13.21
C LEU A 128 10.96 -10.64 12.42
N ALA A 129 10.81 -9.47 13.06
CA ALA A 129 10.41 -8.25 12.40
C ALA A 129 11.44 -7.81 11.34
N ASP A 130 12.73 -7.88 11.67
CA ASP A 130 13.80 -7.56 10.73
C ASP A 130 13.86 -8.55 9.57
N GLU A 131 13.56 -9.83 9.83
CA GLU A 131 13.48 -10.86 8.81
C GLU A 131 12.32 -10.61 7.84
N VAL A 132 11.11 -10.39 8.37
CA VAL A 132 9.91 -10.11 7.57
C VAL A 132 10.11 -8.86 6.72
N ARG A 133 10.66 -7.77 7.29
CA ARG A 133 10.96 -6.54 6.53
C ARG A 133 11.92 -6.81 5.38
N PHE A 134 12.95 -7.61 5.61
CA PHE A 134 13.94 -7.92 4.60
C PHE A 134 13.36 -8.79 3.48
N VAL A 135 12.69 -9.90 3.82
CA VAL A 135 12.02 -10.79 2.84
C VAL A 135 10.94 -10.03 2.07
N ALA A 136 10.16 -9.17 2.74
CA ALA A 136 9.19 -8.31 2.09
C ALA A 136 9.83 -7.32 1.10
N GLY A 137 10.97 -6.73 1.45
CA GLY A 137 11.73 -5.89 0.53
C GLY A 137 12.21 -6.64 -0.71
N VAL A 138 12.64 -7.91 -0.55
CA VAL A 138 12.99 -8.77 -1.69
C VAL A 138 11.77 -9.10 -2.53
N ALA A 139 10.64 -9.47 -1.91
CA ALA A 139 9.39 -9.75 -2.60
C ALA A 139 8.91 -8.54 -3.42
N ALA A 140 8.96 -7.34 -2.84
CA ALA A 140 8.57 -6.09 -3.51
C ALA A 140 9.47 -5.79 -4.72
N LYS A 141 10.79 -5.96 -4.60
CA LYS A 141 11.73 -5.79 -5.72
C LYS A 141 11.46 -6.81 -6.82
N ARG A 142 11.24 -8.08 -6.47
CA ARG A 142 10.92 -9.12 -7.46
C ARG A 142 9.58 -8.84 -8.16
N ALA A 143 8.57 -8.36 -7.44
CA ALA A 143 7.27 -8.01 -8.00
C ALA A 143 7.36 -6.82 -8.97
N THR A 144 8.04 -5.74 -8.58
CA THR A 144 8.22 -4.56 -9.43
C THR A 144 9.14 -4.83 -10.63
N ALA A 145 10.11 -5.74 -10.52
CA ALA A 145 10.94 -6.16 -11.64
C ALA A 145 10.15 -6.85 -12.77
N VAL A 146 9.05 -7.54 -12.45
CA VAL A 146 8.15 -8.09 -13.48
C VAL A 146 7.49 -6.95 -14.27
N MET A 147 7.06 -5.89 -13.58
CA MET A 147 6.52 -4.69 -14.23
C MET A 147 7.57 -4.00 -15.10
N HIS A 148 8.82 -3.89 -14.62
CA HIS A 148 9.93 -3.35 -15.40
C HIS A 148 10.08 -4.09 -16.73
N ILE A 149 10.12 -5.42 -16.72
CA ILE A 149 10.22 -6.23 -17.95
C ILE A 149 9.01 -6.01 -18.87
N GLY A 150 7.80 -5.96 -18.31
CA GLY A 150 6.58 -5.70 -19.07
C GLY A 150 6.62 -4.36 -19.80
N VAL A 151 7.04 -3.28 -19.12
CA VAL A 151 7.14 -1.95 -19.73
C VAL A 151 8.26 -1.89 -20.77
N VAL A 152 9.42 -2.49 -20.50
CA VAL A 152 10.53 -2.56 -21.47
C VAL A 152 10.08 -3.27 -22.75
N ASN A 153 9.39 -4.41 -22.63
CA ASN A 153 8.89 -5.14 -23.79
C ASN A 153 7.87 -4.31 -24.59
N MET A 154 7.03 -3.54 -23.91
CA MET A 154 6.08 -2.64 -24.55
C MET A 154 6.76 -1.51 -25.33
N LEU A 155 7.86 -0.95 -24.82
CA LEU A 155 8.66 0.06 -25.51
C LEU A 155 9.39 -0.50 -26.73
N ILE A 156 9.91 -1.73 -26.63
CA ILE A 156 10.54 -2.42 -27.76
C ILE A 156 9.50 -2.69 -28.85
N ALA A 157 8.30 -3.12 -28.49
CA ALA A 157 7.21 -3.32 -29.44
C ALA A 157 6.78 -2.02 -30.14
N GLN A 158 6.98 -0.86 -29.49
CA GLN A 158 6.77 0.47 -30.08
C GLN A 158 7.95 0.96 -30.93
N GLY A 159 9.03 0.18 -31.04
CA GLY A 159 10.18 0.47 -31.90
C GLY A 159 11.41 1.06 -31.20
N MET A 160 11.41 1.14 -29.87
CA MET A 160 12.58 1.58 -29.10
C MET A 160 13.65 0.48 -29.04
N ALA A 161 14.93 0.87 -29.03
CA ALA A 161 16.01 -0.10 -28.83
C ALA A 161 15.99 -0.67 -27.41
N LEU A 162 16.27 -1.98 -27.24
CA LEU A 162 16.35 -2.64 -25.93
C LEU A 162 17.18 -1.87 -24.87
N PRO A 163 18.42 -1.42 -25.14
CA PRO A 163 19.21 -0.71 -24.14
C PRO A 163 18.58 0.62 -23.74
N GLU A 164 18.00 1.36 -24.68
CA GLU A 164 17.29 2.62 -24.40
C GLU A 164 16.00 2.38 -23.60
N ALA A 165 15.23 1.36 -23.95
CA ALA A 165 14.01 0.99 -23.22
C ALA A 165 14.30 0.60 -21.77
N ARG A 166 15.37 -0.16 -21.54
CA ARG A 166 15.81 -0.53 -20.18
C ARG A 166 16.22 0.69 -19.38
N ASP A 167 17.06 1.55 -19.94
CA ASP A 167 17.54 2.76 -19.27
C ASP A 167 16.39 3.74 -18.97
N PHE A 168 15.47 3.88 -19.93
CA PHE A 168 14.28 4.70 -19.77
C PHE A 168 13.41 4.20 -18.61
N VAL A 169 13.08 2.91 -18.55
CA VAL A 169 12.24 2.38 -17.47
C VAL A 169 12.98 2.45 -16.13
N ALA A 170 14.27 2.15 -16.08
CA ALA A 170 15.07 2.22 -14.86
C ALA A 170 15.18 3.65 -14.28
N THR A 171 15.21 4.67 -15.16
CA THR A 171 15.36 6.08 -14.74
C THR A 171 14.03 6.75 -14.46
N ASN A 172 12.98 6.43 -15.21
CA ASN A 172 11.72 7.19 -15.19
C ASN A 172 10.59 6.51 -14.42
N MET A 173 10.71 5.21 -14.12
CA MET A 173 9.66 4.44 -13.47
C MET A 173 10.11 3.97 -12.08
N PRO A 174 9.19 3.88 -11.10
CA PRO A 174 9.50 3.40 -9.75
C PRO A 174 9.55 1.86 -9.70
N TYR A 175 10.23 1.22 -10.65
CA TYR A 175 10.34 -0.24 -10.73
C TYR A 175 11.77 -0.68 -10.49
N ALA A 176 11.97 -1.70 -9.66
CA ALA A 176 13.28 -2.33 -9.53
C ALA A 176 13.70 -2.97 -10.86
N THR A 177 14.99 -2.95 -11.17
CA THR A 177 15.50 -3.70 -12.33
C THR A 177 15.52 -5.20 -12.02
N PRO A 178 15.45 -6.07 -13.03
CA PRO A 178 15.62 -7.52 -12.85
C PRO A 178 16.94 -7.88 -12.16
N GLU A 179 18.01 -7.14 -12.46
CA GLU A 179 19.31 -7.29 -11.80
C GLU A 179 19.21 -6.96 -10.30
N GLN A 180 18.59 -5.84 -9.92
CA GLN A 180 18.40 -5.46 -8.52
C GLN A 180 17.54 -6.46 -7.75
N ALA A 181 16.53 -7.06 -8.40
CA ALA A 181 15.73 -8.11 -7.81
C ALA A 181 16.56 -9.38 -7.55
N GLY A 182 17.40 -9.77 -8.50
CA GLY A 182 18.34 -10.90 -8.34
C GLY A 182 19.39 -10.65 -7.27
N GLU A 183 19.97 -9.46 -7.21
CA GLU A 183 20.91 -9.06 -6.15
C GLU A 183 20.28 -9.10 -4.76
N ALA A 184 19.03 -8.65 -4.63
CA ALA A 184 18.31 -8.69 -3.37
C ALA A 184 18.02 -10.13 -2.91
N GLU A 185 17.72 -11.04 -3.84
CA GLU A 185 17.55 -12.46 -3.56
C GLU A 185 18.89 -13.13 -3.17
N LEU A 186 19.98 -12.78 -3.84
CA LEU A 186 21.31 -13.25 -3.43
C LEU A 186 21.72 -12.72 -2.06
N ALA A 187 21.40 -11.46 -1.74
CA ALA A 187 21.64 -10.88 -0.43
C ALA A 187 20.83 -11.60 0.67
N LEU A 188 19.59 -12.02 0.37
CA LEU A 188 18.78 -12.86 1.25
C LEU A 188 19.47 -14.19 1.52
N ILE A 189 19.95 -14.85 0.48
CA ILE A 189 20.64 -16.14 0.60
C ILE A 189 21.94 -15.99 1.39
N ALA A 190 22.76 -14.98 1.08
CA ALA A 190 24.03 -14.74 1.74
C ALA A 190 23.86 -14.48 3.25
N ARG A 191 22.84 -13.70 3.64
CA ARG A 191 22.55 -13.40 5.05
C ARG A 191 22.30 -14.64 5.90
N HIS A 192 21.73 -15.69 5.31
CA HIS A 192 21.44 -16.96 5.99
C HIS A 192 22.48 -18.05 5.73
N SER A 193 23.49 -17.78 4.90
CA SER A 193 24.58 -18.72 4.61
C SER A 193 25.75 -18.59 5.62
N ASP A 194 25.88 -17.46 6.30
CA ASP A 194 26.94 -17.17 7.29
C ASP A 194 26.56 -17.55 8.74
N HIS A 195 25.42 -18.22 8.94
CA HIS A 195 24.88 -18.63 10.24
C HIS A 195 24.82 -20.15 10.38
#